data_AF-A0A7Y3L1B1-F1
#
_entry.id   AF-A0A7Y3L1B1-F1
#
_cell.length_a   1.000
_cell.length_b   1.000
_cell.length_c   1.000
_cell.angle_alpha   90.00
_cell.angle_beta   90.00
_cell.angle_gamma   90.00
#
_symmetry.space_group_name_H-M   'P 1'
#
loop_
_entity.id
_entity.type
_entity.pdbx_description
1 polymer ?
#
loop_
_entity_poly.entity_id
_entity_poly.type
_entity_poly.pdbx_seq_one_letter_code
_entity_poly.pdbx_strand_id
1 'polypeptide(L)'
;MKRLGPEETELAARDGREILERITWLTNGELVLIGVEKTAGWDKLYRDPGDGRLWLLTFPSGELQGGGPPKLTAARLDESEISGEFISPAEWDARMEKYMRDNNIRVIMPGDRRHQ
;
A
#
# COMPACT_ATOMS: atom_id res chain seq x y z
N MET A 1 13.04 14.56 -0.15
CA MET A 1 13.17 13.25 0.52
C MET A 1 13.99 12.31 -0.35
N LYS A 2 14.55 11.23 0.23
CA LYS A 2 15.45 10.30 -0.46
C LYS A 2 14.67 9.07 -0.97
N ARG A 3 14.89 8.70 -2.24
CA ARG A 3 14.41 7.44 -2.83
C ARG A 3 14.98 6.21 -2.13
N LEU A 4 14.43 5.04 -2.41
CA LEU A 4 14.93 3.76 -1.92
C LEU A 4 16.28 3.45 -2.57
N GLY A 5 17.26 3.11 -1.76
CA GLY A 5 18.57 2.66 -2.17
C GLY A 5 18.58 1.15 -2.43
N PRO A 6 19.56 0.66 -3.22
CA PRO A 6 19.62 -0.74 -3.61
C PRO A 6 19.91 -1.71 -2.45
N GLU A 7 20.42 -1.21 -1.32
CA GLU A 7 20.68 -1.99 -0.10
C GLU A 7 19.53 -1.93 0.90
N GLU A 8 18.55 -1.05 0.69
CA GLU A 8 17.42 -0.91 1.59
C GLU A 8 16.45 -2.07 1.36
N THR A 9 16.11 -2.75 2.45
CA THR A 9 15.22 -3.92 2.44
C THR A 9 14.04 -3.77 3.39
N GLU A 10 14.11 -2.84 4.34
CA GLU A 10 13.03 -2.54 5.28
C GLU A 10 13.07 -1.07 5.69
N LEU A 11 11.89 -0.46 5.81
CA LEU A 11 11.65 0.83 6.43
C LEU A 11 10.49 0.68 7.41
N ALA A 12 10.72 0.85 8.70
CA ALA A 12 9.66 0.78 9.71
C ALA A 12 9.46 2.13 10.40
N ALA A 13 8.25 2.70 10.30
CA ALA A 13 7.93 3.98 10.92
C ALA A 13 8.08 3.97 12.45
N ARG A 14 8.08 2.80 13.08
CA ARG A 14 8.35 2.63 14.51
C ARG A 14 9.74 3.13 14.91
N ASP A 15 10.68 3.16 13.97
CA ASP A 15 12.08 3.53 14.21
C ASP A 15 12.28 5.06 14.15
N GLY A 16 11.26 5.85 13.76
CA GLY A 16 11.29 7.31 13.85
C GLY A 16 10.30 8.04 12.94
N ARG A 17 9.98 9.30 13.29
CA ARG A 17 9.09 10.18 12.48
C ARG A 17 9.63 10.40 11.07
N GLU A 18 10.94 10.55 10.90
CA GLU A 18 11.56 10.72 9.58
C GLU A 18 11.24 9.55 8.64
N ILE A 19 11.22 8.32 9.17
CA ILE A 19 10.89 7.12 8.40
C ILE A 19 9.40 7.09 8.05
N LEU A 20 8.52 7.49 8.97
CA LEU A 20 7.09 7.65 8.68
C LEU A 20 6.85 8.63 7.53
N GLU A 21 7.48 9.81 7.59
CA GLU A 21 7.36 10.84 6.56
C GLU A 21 7.91 10.33 5.22
N ARG A 22 9.03 9.58 5.24
CA ARG A 22 9.61 8.98 4.05
C ARG A 22 8.73 7.90 3.44
N ILE A 23 8.18 6.99 4.24
CA ILE A 23 7.21 5.97 3.79
C ILE A 23 6.02 6.66 3.13
N THR A 24 5.45 7.67 3.80
CA THR A 24 4.29 8.43 3.29
C THR A 24 4.59 9.07 1.94
N TRP A 25 5.77 9.69 1.79
CA TRP A 25 6.19 10.29 0.53
C TRP A 25 6.40 9.26 -0.58
N LEU A 26 7.04 8.13 -0.26
CA LEU A 26 7.25 7.04 -1.21
C LEU A 26 5.90 6.49 -1.72
N THR A 27 4.97 6.19 -0.82
CA THR A 27 3.66 5.63 -1.17
C THR A 27 2.73 6.64 -1.86
N ASN A 28 2.95 7.95 -1.69
CA ASN A 28 2.10 8.99 -2.28
C ASN A 28 2.44 9.36 -3.73
N GLY A 29 3.57 8.93 -4.27
CA GLY A 29 3.93 9.29 -5.64
C GLY A 29 5.18 8.69 -6.25
N GLU A 30 6.09 8.14 -5.44
CA GLU A 30 7.29 7.50 -6.00
C GLU A 30 7.04 6.03 -6.33
N LEU A 31 6.28 5.34 -5.49
CA LEU A 31 5.95 3.94 -5.64
C LEU A 31 4.60 3.77 -6.34
N VAL A 32 4.53 2.81 -7.26
CA VAL A 32 3.30 2.49 -7.98
C VAL A 32 2.57 1.41 -7.21
N LEU A 33 1.34 1.69 -6.77
CA LEU A 33 0.47 0.67 -6.16
C LEU A 33 0.07 -0.35 -7.24
N ILE A 34 0.40 -1.63 -7.02
CA ILE A 34 0.09 -2.72 -7.95
C ILE A 34 -0.83 -3.78 -7.36
N GLY A 35 -0.99 -3.81 -6.03
CA GLY A 35 -1.85 -4.79 -5.37
C GLY A 35 -2.38 -4.32 -4.04
N VAL A 36 -3.56 -4.80 -3.69
CA VAL A 36 -4.23 -4.58 -2.40
C VAL A 36 -4.65 -5.92 -1.83
N GLU A 37 -4.40 -6.13 -0.55
CA GLU A 37 -4.74 -7.36 0.15
C GLU A 37 -6.25 -7.64 0.09
N LYS A 38 -6.63 -8.87 -0.29
CA LYS A 38 -7.99 -9.21 -0.69
C LYS A 38 -9.01 -9.25 0.45
N THR A 39 -8.59 -9.50 1.69
CA THR A 39 -9.50 -9.75 2.81
C THR A 39 -9.99 -8.46 3.43
N ALA A 40 -9.06 -7.57 3.76
CA ALA A 40 -9.31 -6.36 4.53
C ALA A 40 -8.70 -5.10 3.89
N GLY A 41 -7.76 -5.24 2.97
CA GLY A 41 -7.14 -4.13 2.22
C GLY A 41 -6.15 -3.30 3.05
N TRP A 42 -5.69 -3.85 4.19
CA TRP A 42 -4.68 -3.20 5.03
C TRP A 42 -3.33 -3.22 4.34
N ASP A 43 -2.94 -4.40 3.85
CA ASP A 43 -1.65 -4.57 3.22
C ASP A 43 -1.71 -4.17 1.75
N LYS A 44 -0.65 -3.49 1.30
CA LYS A 44 -0.58 -2.94 -0.05
C LYS A 44 0.75 -3.30 -0.69
N LEU A 45 0.68 -3.76 -1.92
CA LEU A 45 1.85 -4.10 -2.71
C LEU A 45 2.16 -2.96 -3.67
N TYR A 46 3.37 -2.45 -3.55
CA TYR A 46 3.91 -1.39 -4.38
C TYR A 46 5.06 -1.91 -5.25
N ARG A 47 5.29 -1.26 -6.38
CA ARG A 47 6.43 -1.47 -7.25
C ARG A 47 7.24 -0.18 -7.35
N ASP A 48 8.54 -0.30 -7.15
CA ASP A 48 9.46 0.80 -7.40
C ASP A 48 9.71 0.90 -8.93
N PRO A 49 9.37 2.02 -9.59
CA PRO A 49 9.62 2.20 -11.01
C PRO A 49 11.11 2.41 -11.35
N GLY A 50 11.96 2.71 -10.35
CA GLY A 50 13.39 2.96 -10.53
C GLY A 50 14.20 1.68 -10.71
N ASP A 51 13.88 0.62 -9.96
CA ASP A 51 14.61 -0.65 -9.99
C ASP A 51 13.72 -1.88 -10.25
N GLY A 52 12.40 -1.70 -10.28
CA GLY A 52 11.42 -2.74 -10.54
C GLY A 52 11.07 -3.61 -9.32
N ARG A 53 11.66 -3.37 -8.14
CA ARG A 53 11.44 -4.18 -6.94
C ARG A 53 10.05 -3.99 -6.37
N LEU A 54 9.59 -5.05 -5.71
CA LEU A 54 8.32 -5.06 -5.01
C LEU A 54 8.50 -4.67 -3.54
N TRP A 55 7.58 -3.86 -3.04
CA TRP A 55 7.57 -3.31 -1.69
C TRP A 55 6.21 -3.55 -1.07
N LEU A 56 6.19 -4.33 0.00
CA LEU A 56 4.99 -4.62 0.77
C LEU A 56 4.84 -3.61 1.90
N LEU A 57 3.74 -2.88 1.91
CA LEU A 57 3.31 -2.05 3.01
C LEU A 57 2.42 -2.88 3.95
N THR A 58 2.83 -2.98 5.20
CA THR A 58 2.11 -3.69 6.26
C THR A 58 1.89 -2.80 7.48
N PHE A 59 0.94 -3.20 8.31
CA PHE A 59 0.58 -2.53 9.55
C PHE A 59 0.69 -3.50 10.74
N PRO A 60 1.93 -3.82 11.18
CA PRO A 60 2.19 -4.89 12.18
C PRO A 60 1.60 -4.62 13.56
N SER A 61 1.09 -3.42 13.84
CA SER A 61 0.36 -3.09 15.07
C SER A 61 -1.08 -2.63 14.77
N GLY A 62 -1.74 -3.31 13.82
CA GLY A 62 -3.11 -3.02 13.39
C GLY A 62 -4.18 -3.14 14.49
N GLU A 63 -3.85 -3.73 15.64
CA GLU A 63 -4.72 -3.78 16.82
C GLU A 63 -4.88 -2.42 17.53
N LEU A 64 -4.00 -1.45 17.24
CA LEU A 64 -4.14 -0.07 17.72
C LEU A 64 -5.16 0.67 16.85
N GLN A 65 -6.10 1.38 17.47
CA GLN A 65 -6.97 2.33 16.74
C GLN A 65 -6.08 3.29 15.92
N GLY A 66 -6.15 3.16 14.59
CA GLY A 66 -5.29 3.91 13.66
C GLY A 66 -4.22 3.09 12.93
N GLY A 67 -4.19 1.76 13.07
CA GLY A 67 -3.37 0.87 12.23
C GLY A 67 -1.89 0.76 12.63
N GLY A 68 -1.44 1.46 13.67
CA GLY A 68 -0.04 1.43 14.09
C GLY A 68 0.93 2.00 13.04
N PRO A 69 2.24 2.04 13.35
CA PRO A 69 3.23 2.59 12.44
C PRO A 69 3.35 1.72 11.17
N PRO A 70 3.23 2.30 9.96
CA PRO A 70 3.40 1.57 8.72
C PRO A 70 4.81 1.02 8.59
N LYS A 71 4.93 -0.12 7.93
CA LYS A 71 6.21 -0.76 7.61
C LYS A 71 6.25 -1.13 6.14
N LEU A 72 7.27 -0.66 5.44
CA LEU A 72 7.60 -1.10 4.08
C LEU A 72 8.70 -2.17 4.14
N THR A 73 8.46 -3.30 3.50
CA THR A 73 9.44 -4.39 3.39
C THR A 73 9.62 -4.74 1.92
N ALA A 74 10.87 -4.82 1.46
CA ALA A 74 11.17 -5.28 0.11
C ALA A 74 10.78 -6.76 0.01
N ALA A 75 9.82 -7.06 -0.87
CA ALA A 75 9.44 -8.42 -1.15
C ALA A 75 10.58 -9.09 -1.92
N ARG A 76 11.04 -10.23 -1.41
CA ARG A 76 11.98 -11.11 -2.13
C ARG A 76 11.28 -11.98 -3.18
N LEU A 77 9.96 -12.00 -3.14
CA LEU A 77 9.10 -12.82 -3.97
C LEU A 77 8.69 -12.04 -5.23
N ASP A 78 8.56 -12.75 -6.33
CA ASP A 78 8.04 -12.19 -7.58
C ASP A 78 6.51 -11.98 -7.50
N GLU A 79 5.98 -11.13 -8.39
CA GLU A 79 4.55 -10.78 -8.45
C GLU A 79 3.62 -12.02 -8.48
N SER A 80 4.06 -13.09 -9.14
CA SER A 80 3.34 -14.36 -9.24
C SER A 80 3.08 -15.03 -7.89
N GLU A 81 4.02 -14.96 -6.95
CA GLU A 81 3.89 -15.58 -5.63
C GLU A 81 2.93 -14.81 -4.72
N ILE A 82 2.80 -13.50 -4.96
CA ILE A 82 1.97 -12.59 -4.17
C ILE A 82 0.52 -12.56 -4.69
N SER A 83 0.31 -12.94 -5.96
CA SER A 83 -1.00 -12.91 -6.65
C SER A 83 -2.15 -13.67 -5.96
N GLY A 84 -1.86 -14.63 -5.07
CA GLY A 84 -2.90 -15.38 -4.35
C GLY A 84 -3.62 -14.55 -3.27
N GLU A 85 -2.92 -13.59 -2.67
CA GLU A 85 -3.41 -12.82 -1.52
C GLU A 85 -3.77 -11.37 -1.87
N PHE A 86 -3.25 -10.88 -3.01
CA PHE A 86 -3.43 -9.51 -3.46
C PHE A 86 -4.24 -9.48 -4.76
N ILE A 87 -5.14 -8.52 -4.86
CA ILE A 87 -5.87 -8.20 -6.09
C ILE A 87 -5.40 -6.85 -6.62
N SER A 88 -5.57 -6.61 -7.91
CA SER A 88 -5.18 -5.32 -8.49
C SER A 88 -5.99 -4.17 -7.87
N PRO A 89 -5.46 -2.93 -7.86
CA PRO A 89 -6.20 -1.77 -7.36
C PRO A 89 -7.57 -1.60 -8.04
N ALA A 90 -7.65 -1.87 -9.34
CA ALA A 90 -8.92 -1.80 -10.08
C ALA A 90 -9.94 -2.85 -9.61
N GLU A 91 -9.50 -4.08 -9.33
CA GLU A 91 -10.37 -5.12 -8.77
C GLU A 91 -10.82 -4.78 -7.35
N TRP A 92 -9.92 -4.22 -6.54
CA TRP A 92 -10.24 -3.74 -5.20
C TRP A 92 -11.29 -2.62 -5.25
N ASP A 93 -11.10 -1.64 -6.13
CA ASP A 93 -12.03 -0.53 -6.33
C ASP A 93 -13.42 -1.05 -6.73
N ALA A 94 -13.51 -1.91 -7.74
CA ALA A 94 -14.78 -2.51 -8.18
C ALA A 94 -15.47 -3.31 -7.05
N ARG A 95 -14.69 -4.06 -6.26
CA ARG A 95 -15.20 -4.80 -5.10
C ARG A 95 -15.75 -3.85 -4.03
N MET A 96 -15.04 -2.76 -3.75
CA MET A 96 -15.46 -1.76 -2.77
C MET A 96 -16.69 -0.98 -3.24
N GLU A 97 -16.79 -0.65 -4.53
CA GLU A 97 -17.98 -0.01 -5.10
C GLU A 97 -19.23 -0.89 -4.89
N LYS A 98 -19.09 -2.19 -5.17
CA LYS A 98 -20.17 -3.16 -4.92
C LYS A 98 -20.51 -3.23 -3.44
N TYR A 99 -19.52 -3.39 -2.56
CA TYR A 99 -19.75 -3.45 -1.11
C TYR A 99 -20.46 -2.19 -0.58
N MET A 100 -20.02 -1.00 -1.01
CA MET A 100 -20.62 0.26 -0.61
C MET A 100 -22.06 0.40 -1.11
N ARG A 101 -22.32 0.01 -2.37
CA ARG A 101 -23.67 -0.03 -2.94
C ARG A 101 -24.58 -0.96 -2.14
N ASP A 102 -24.12 -2.18 -1.86
CA ASP A 102 -24.89 -3.20 -1.15
C ASP A 102 -25.18 -2.78 0.30
N ASN A 103 -24.29 -1.99 0.93
CA ASN A 103 -24.44 -1.50 2.31
C ASN A 103 -24.96 -0.06 2.42
N ASN A 104 -25.37 0.59 1.31
CA ASN A 104 -25.80 1.99 1.27
C ASN A 104 -24.80 2.97 1.90
N ILE A 105 -23.50 2.69 1.77
CA ILE A 105 -22.41 3.53 2.24
C ILE A 105 -22.10 4.58 1.17
N ARG A 106 -22.09 5.87 1.52
CA ARG A 106 -21.73 6.97 0.62
C ARG A 106 -20.40 7.58 1.05
N VAL A 107 -19.30 7.18 0.40
CA VAL A 107 -17.96 7.72 0.66
C VAL A 107 -17.30 8.00 -0.69
N ILE A 108 -16.54 9.11 -0.79
CA ILE A 108 -15.70 9.40 -1.94
C ILE A 108 -14.45 8.53 -1.84
N MET A 109 -14.20 7.66 -2.82
CA MET A 109 -13.00 6.83 -2.81
C MET A 109 -11.74 7.71 -2.96
N PRO A 110 -10.68 7.48 -2.17
CA PRO A 110 -9.40 8.16 -2.34
C PRO A 110 -8.75 7.68 -3.65
N GLY A 111 -8.98 8.44 -4.71
CA GLY A 111 -8.61 8.07 -6.08
C GLY A 111 -9.50 8.75 -7.14
N ASP A 112 -10.71 9.18 -6.76
CA ASP A 112 -11.58 10.01 -7.60
C ASP A 112 -11.06 11.46 -7.64
N ARG A 113 -9.85 11.68 -8.19
CA ARG A 113 -9.47 12.98 -8.73
C ARG A 113 -10.10 13.12 -10.11
N ARG A 114 -11.42 13.24 -10.17
CA ARG A 114 -12.07 14.03 -11.22
C ARG A 114 -11.85 15.51 -10.89
N HIS A 115 -10.60 15.97 -11.01
CA HIS A 115 -10.34 17.38 -11.24
C HIS A 115 -10.53 17.64 -12.73
N GLN A 116 -11.70 18.15 -13.09
CA GLN A 116 -11.86 19.09 -14.20
C GLN A 116 -12.13 20.46 -13.60
#